data_AF-U1QY48-F1
#
_entry.id   AF-U1QY48-F1
#
_cell.length_a   1.000
_cell.length_b   1.000
_cell.length_c   1.000
_cell.angle_alpha   90.00
_cell.angle_beta   90.00
_cell.angle_gamma   90.00
#
_symmetry.space_group_name_H-M   'P 1'
#
loop_
_entity.id
_entity.type
_entity.pdbx_description
1 polymer ?
#
loop_
_entity_poly.entity_id
_entity_poly.type
_entity_poly.pdbx_seq_one_letter_code
_entity_poly.pdbx_strand_id
1 'polypeptide(L)'
;MRWVNRGAARVVAAACAAFGWTPNFVSFISVCFSTIGLIVLVACDPAWWSGLIVGTALAVGFMFDSADGQVSRVTGASSKTGEWVDHVADAFRSPAIHFCTAAAVMVYRPESWWLAIMALVYGWVTSGQFMSQILAEQFVRAAGRKQTRGGNLRSFVLLPTDPGVLCWSFVLWGFGVPFMVLYTFLAVVAVAHSSISLRRRFRDLRALDAAAKQGESRA
;
A
#
# COMPACT_ATOMS: atom_id res chain seq x y z
N MET A 1 -0.42 -7.19 -6.82
CA MET A 1 -0.89 -8.31 -7.70
C MET A 1 -2.24 -8.02 -8.27
N ARG A 2 -2.52 -8.51 -9.49
CA ARG A 2 -3.82 -8.33 -10.16
C ARG A 2 -4.86 -9.43 -9.91
N TRP A 3 -4.50 -10.55 -9.30
CA TRP A 3 -5.34 -11.76 -9.34
C TRP A 3 -6.05 -12.06 -8.02
N VAL A 4 -5.33 -12.23 -6.90
CA VAL A 4 -5.98 -12.61 -5.63
C VAL A 4 -6.75 -11.45 -5.01
N ASN A 5 -6.10 -10.31 -4.80
CA ASN A 5 -6.72 -9.18 -4.11
C ASN A 5 -7.75 -8.42 -4.95
N ARG A 6 -7.52 -8.27 -6.27
CA ARG A 6 -8.50 -7.65 -7.19
C ARG A 6 -9.72 -8.53 -7.49
N GLY A 7 -9.59 -9.85 -7.38
CA GLY A 7 -10.72 -10.77 -7.54
C GLY A 7 -11.67 -10.63 -6.35
N ALA A 8 -11.13 -10.81 -5.14
CA ALA A 8 -11.87 -10.65 -3.89
C ALA A 8 -12.48 -9.23 -3.76
N ALA A 9 -11.68 -8.18 -3.95
CA ALA A 9 -12.17 -6.80 -3.87
C ALA A 9 -13.26 -6.48 -4.90
N ARG A 10 -13.28 -7.15 -6.06
CA ARG A 10 -14.35 -6.98 -7.06
C ARG A 10 -15.65 -7.63 -6.61
N VAL A 11 -15.58 -8.82 -6.00
CA VAL A 11 -16.75 -9.49 -5.43
C VAL A 11 -17.31 -8.65 -4.28
N VAL A 12 -16.44 -8.16 -3.39
CA VAL A 12 -16.82 -7.24 -2.31
C VAL A 12 -17.44 -5.97 -2.86
N ALA A 13 -16.84 -5.34 -3.86
CA ALA A 13 -17.40 -4.13 -4.48
C ALA A 13 -18.78 -4.39 -5.12
N ALA A 14 -18.96 -5.52 -5.80
CA ALA A 14 -20.24 -5.90 -6.38
C ALA A 14 -21.31 -6.12 -5.29
N ALA A 15 -20.94 -6.79 -4.18
CA ALA A 15 -21.82 -6.96 -3.04
C ALA A 15 -22.19 -5.61 -2.41
N CYS A 16 -21.22 -4.74 -2.11
CA CYS A 16 -21.46 -3.41 -1.55
C CYS A 16 -22.38 -2.57 -2.46
N ALA A 17 -22.15 -2.59 -3.78
CA ALA A 17 -23.01 -1.90 -4.72
C ALA A 17 -24.42 -2.49 -4.75
N ALA A 18 -24.57 -3.82 -4.70
CA ALA A 18 -25.86 -4.50 -4.63
C ALA A 18 -26.64 -4.18 -3.35
N PHE A 19 -25.94 -4.00 -2.22
CA PHE A 19 -26.52 -3.55 -0.95
C PHE A 19 -26.73 -2.03 -0.87
N GLY A 20 -26.44 -1.27 -1.94
CA GLY A 20 -26.63 0.18 -1.99
C GLY A 20 -25.64 0.99 -1.14
N TRP A 21 -24.49 0.41 -0.77
CA TRP A 21 -23.49 1.10 0.03
C TRP A 21 -22.80 2.20 -0.78
N THR A 22 -22.59 3.35 -0.14
CA THR A 22 -21.85 4.47 -0.75
C THR A 22 -20.34 4.21 -0.69
N PRO A 23 -19.54 4.73 -1.64
CA PRO A 23 -18.08 4.61 -1.57
C PRO A 23 -17.50 5.12 -0.25
N ASN A 24 -18.01 6.25 0.26
CA ASN A 24 -17.54 6.82 1.53
C ASN A 24 -17.79 5.89 2.72
N PHE A 25 -18.90 5.14 2.73
CA PHE A 25 -19.16 4.16 3.78
C PHE A 25 -18.20 2.97 3.71
N VAL A 26 -17.88 2.51 2.49
CA VAL A 26 -16.88 1.46 2.25
C VAL A 26 -15.49 1.91 2.72
N SER A 27 -15.09 3.15 2.41
CA SER A 27 -13.84 3.75 2.90
C SER A 27 -13.83 3.89 4.43
N PHE A 28 -14.96 4.27 5.04
CA PHE A 28 -15.08 4.35 6.50
C PHE A 28 -14.83 2.98 7.17
N ILE A 29 -15.42 1.91 6.63
CA ILE A 29 -15.17 0.54 7.11
C ILE A 29 -13.68 0.19 6.98
N SER A 30 -13.05 0.50 5.84
CA SER A 30 -11.60 0.31 5.63
C SER A 30 -10.77 0.97 6.74
N VAL A 31 -11.08 2.23 7.06
CA VAL A 31 -10.39 2.99 8.11
C VAL A 31 -10.63 2.39 9.49
N CYS A 32 -11.86 2.00 9.84
CA CYS A 32 -12.17 1.36 11.12
C CYS A 32 -11.36 0.07 11.33
N PHE A 33 -11.38 -0.84 10.35
CA PHE A 33 -10.64 -2.11 10.45
C PHE A 33 -9.13 -1.90 10.51
N SER A 34 -8.60 -0.99 9.69
CA SER A 34 -7.18 -0.63 9.74
C SER A 34 -6.79 -0.09 11.12
N THR A 35 -7.61 0.82 11.67
CA THR A 35 -7.39 1.44 12.99
C THR A 35 -7.43 0.41 14.11
N ILE A 36 -8.41 -0.52 14.08
CA ILE A 36 -8.48 -1.63 15.05
C ILE A 36 -7.20 -2.47 14.99
N GLY A 37 -6.73 -2.83 13.80
CA GLY A 37 -5.48 -3.57 13.63
C GLY A 37 -4.28 -2.83 14.23
N LEU A 38 -4.16 -1.53 14.00
CA LEU A 38 -3.08 -0.71 14.57
C LEU A 38 -3.17 -0.58 16.09
N ILE A 39 -4.37 -0.40 16.64
CA ILE A 39 -4.58 -0.32 18.09
C ILE A 39 -4.17 -1.65 18.75
N VAL A 40 -4.65 -2.79 18.24
CA VAL A 40 -4.31 -4.11 18.79
C VAL A 40 -2.81 -4.38 18.68
N LEU A 41 -2.17 -3.98 17.59
CA LEU A 41 -0.72 -4.14 17.40
C LEU A 41 0.10 -3.44 18.49
N VAL A 42 -0.33 -2.25 18.92
CA VAL A 42 0.41 -1.43 19.89
C VAL A 42 -0.03 -1.70 21.33
N ALA A 43 -1.29 -2.08 21.56
CA ALA A 43 -1.88 -2.19 22.90
C ALA A 43 -1.88 -3.61 23.48
N CYS A 44 -1.70 -4.65 22.66
CA CYS A 44 -1.75 -6.04 23.11
C CYS A 44 -0.39 -6.74 23.03
N ASP A 45 -0.12 -7.60 24.01
CA ASP A 45 1.08 -8.44 24.00
C ASP A 45 1.17 -9.30 22.71
N PRO A 46 2.38 -9.53 22.18
CA PRO A 46 2.57 -10.39 21.02
C PRO A 46 2.17 -11.83 21.33
N ALA A 47 1.05 -12.27 20.78
CA ALA A 47 0.51 -13.61 20.92
C ALA A 47 -0.12 -14.05 19.59
N TRP A 48 -0.32 -15.36 19.40
CA TRP A 48 -0.89 -15.88 18.16
C TRP A 48 -2.27 -15.27 17.86
N TRP A 49 -3.09 -15.03 18.89
CA TRP A 49 -4.42 -14.46 18.76
C TRP A 49 -4.36 -12.97 18.40
N SER A 50 -3.44 -12.19 19.01
CA SER A 50 -3.30 -10.76 18.70
C SER A 50 -2.76 -10.59 17.29
N GLY A 51 -1.79 -11.41 16.87
CA GLY A 51 -1.32 -11.45 15.49
C GLY A 51 -2.44 -11.78 14.50
N LEU A 52 -3.29 -12.77 14.79
CA LEU A 52 -4.43 -13.11 13.94
C LEU A 52 -5.39 -11.91 13.80
N ILE A 53 -5.73 -11.22 14.89
CA ILE A 53 -6.58 -10.02 14.86
C ILE A 53 -5.93 -8.90 14.04
N VAL A 54 -4.65 -8.57 14.30
CA VAL A 54 -3.95 -7.51 13.56
C VAL A 54 -3.91 -7.83 12.07
N GLY A 55 -3.45 -9.03 11.70
CA GLY A 55 -3.30 -9.42 10.31
C GLY A 55 -4.63 -9.45 9.55
N THR A 56 -5.68 -10.01 10.17
CA THR A 56 -7.02 -10.06 9.55
C THR A 56 -7.66 -8.68 9.47
N ALA A 57 -7.58 -7.85 10.52
CA ALA A 57 -8.15 -6.51 10.52
C ALA A 57 -7.48 -5.61 9.47
N LEU A 58 -6.15 -5.62 9.37
CA LEU A 58 -5.42 -4.90 8.33
C LEU A 58 -5.77 -5.42 6.93
N ALA A 59 -5.86 -6.74 6.74
CA ALA A 59 -6.20 -7.33 5.45
C ALA A 59 -7.63 -7.00 5.00
N VAL A 60 -8.60 -7.04 5.93
CA VAL A 60 -9.98 -6.62 5.67
C VAL A 60 -10.04 -5.13 5.36
N GLY A 61 -9.36 -4.29 6.15
CA GLY A 61 -9.24 -2.86 5.89
C GLY A 61 -8.77 -2.59 4.47
N PHE A 62 -7.64 -3.16 4.09
CA PHE A 62 -7.07 -3.06 2.73
C PHE A 62 -8.02 -3.58 1.63
N MET A 63 -8.79 -4.64 1.90
CA MET A 63 -9.75 -5.19 0.94
C MET A 63 -10.91 -4.21 0.69
N PHE A 64 -11.45 -3.58 1.73
CA PHE A 64 -12.49 -2.56 1.62
C PHE A 64 -11.99 -1.30 0.91
N ASP A 65 -10.75 -0.90 1.20
CA ASP A 65 -10.04 0.17 0.51
C ASP A 65 -9.93 -0.10 -1.01
N SER A 66 -9.51 -1.31 -1.36
CA SER A 66 -9.46 -1.73 -2.77
C SER A 66 -10.84 -1.82 -3.44
N ALA A 67 -11.91 -1.92 -2.64
CA ALA A 67 -13.29 -2.05 -3.12
C ALA A 67 -13.96 -0.67 -3.31
N ASP A 68 -13.67 0.35 -2.50
CA ASP A 68 -14.34 1.65 -2.58
C ASP A 68 -14.16 2.34 -3.95
N GLY A 69 -12.97 2.26 -4.53
CA GLY A 69 -12.63 2.78 -5.85
C GLY A 69 -13.24 1.96 -6.97
N GLN A 70 -13.67 0.73 -6.70
CA GLN A 70 -14.45 -0.08 -7.64
C GLN A 70 -15.94 0.23 -7.52
N VAL A 71 -16.46 0.39 -6.31
CA VAL A 71 -17.84 0.82 -6.05
C VAL A 71 -18.08 2.18 -6.70
N SER A 72 -17.21 3.16 -6.51
CA SER A 72 -17.35 4.51 -7.09
C SER A 72 -17.42 4.51 -8.63
N ARG A 73 -16.71 3.58 -9.28
CA ARG A 73 -16.75 3.42 -10.75
C ARG A 73 -18.05 2.77 -11.22
N VAL A 74 -18.53 1.76 -10.50
CA VAL A 74 -19.76 1.03 -10.87
C VAL A 74 -21.00 1.87 -10.59
N THR A 75 -20.99 2.67 -9.51
CA THR A 75 -22.13 3.53 -9.13
C THR A 75 -22.10 4.93 -9.76
N GLY A 76 -21.06 5.27 -10.52
CA GLY A 76 -20.90 6.60 -11.14
C GLY A 76 -20.55 7.72 -10.15
N ALA A 77 -20.21 7.39 -8.91
CA ALA A 77 -19.89 8.34 -7.84
C ALA A 77 -18.42 8.82 -7.81
N SER A 78 -17.63 8.53 -8.85
CA SER A 78 -16.22 8.93 -8.94
C SER A 78 -16.08 10.46 -8.97
N SER A 79 -15.21 11.02 -8.12
CA SER A 79 -14.94 12.46 -8.05
C SER A 79 -13.47 12.77 -7.78
N LYS A 80 -13.00 13.96 -8.18
CA LYS A 80 -11.63 14.42 -7.89
C LYS A 80 -11.39 14.61 -6.40
N THR A 81 -12.40 15.10 -5.67
CA THR A 81 -12.33 15.26 -4.21
C THR A 81 -12.17 13.89 -3.54
N GLY A 82 -12.92 12.88 -3.98
CA GLY A 82 -12.77 11.50 -3.50
C GLY A 82 -11.38 10.92 -3.77
N GLU A 83 -10.86 11.08 -5.00
CA GLU A 83 -9.50 10.65 -5.37
C GLU A 83 -8.43 11.34 -4.49
N TRP A 84 -8.60 12.62 -4.15
CA TRP A 84 -7.69 13.32 -3.25
C TRP A 84 -7.77 12.81 -1.81
N VAL A 85 -8.97 12.65 -1.24
CA VAL A 85 -9.16 12.15 0.13
C VAL A 85 -8.57 10.75 0.28
N ASP A 86 -8.80 9.88 -0.70
CA ASP A 86 -8.26 8.52 -0.77
C ASP A 86 -6.73 8.53 -0.71
N HIS A 87 -6.09 9.30 -1.60
CA HIS A 87 -4.64 9.43 -1.62
C HIS A 87 -4.04 10.01 -0.33
N VAL A 88 -4.71 10.98 0.29
CA VAL A 88 -4.25 11.54 1.56
C VAL A 88 -4.37 10.51 2.68
N ALA A 89 -5.50 9.80 2.77
CA ALA A 89 -5.71 8.75 3.76
C ALA A 89 -4.63 7.65 3.63
N ASP A 90 -4.34 7.22 2.41
CA ASP A 90 -3.29 6.24 2.12
C ASP A 90 -1.88 6.72 2.47
N ALA A 91 -1.60 8.00 2.26
CA ALA A 91 -0.32 8.61 2.62
C ALA A 91 -0.07 8.59 4.13
N PHE A 92 -1.12 8.66 4.95
CA PHE A 92 -1.02 8.52 6.41
C PHE A 92 -1.03 7.05 6.85
N ARG A 93 -1.95 6.25 6.30
CA ARG A 93 -2.16 4.85 6.71
C ARG A 93 -0.92 3.98 6.43
N SER A 94 -0.35 4.12 5.25
CA SER A 94 0.77 3.28 4.79
C SER A 94 1.98 3.34 5.73
N PRO A 95 2.54 4.52 6.07
CA PRO A 95 3.62 4.59 7.06
C PRO A 95 3.18 4.28 8.49
N ALA A 96 1.92 4.55 8.86
CA ALA A 96 1.43 4.30 10.22
C ALA A 96 1.57 2.83 10.63
N ILE A 97 1.32 1.87 9.73
CA ILE A 97 1.54 0.43 9.98
C ILE A 97 2.97 0.18 10.47
N HIS A 98 3.94 0.79 9.81
CA HIS A 98 5.35 0.60 10.12
C HIS A 98 5.77 1.33 11.41
N PHE A 99 5.22 2.53 11.67
CA PHE A 99 5.47 3.26 12.91
C PHE A 99 4.89 2.54 14.13
N CYS A 100 3.66 2.02 14.02
CA CYS A 100 3.05 1.18 15.04
C CYS A 100 3.86 -0.11 15.25
N THR A 101 4.38 -0.72 14.17
CA THR A 101 5.27 -1.89 14.29
C THR A 101 6.54 -1.55 15.06
N ALA A 102 7.20 -0.42 14.74
CA ALA A 102 8.40 0.02 15.43
C ALA A 102 8.13 0.27 16.92
N ALA A 103 7.03 0.95 17.24
CA ALA A 103 6.60 1.18 18.62
C ALA A 103 6.34 -0.14 19.36
N ALA A 104 5.56 -1.05 18.77
CA ALA A 104 5.24 -2.34 19.36
C ALA A 104 6.49 -3.20 19.60
N VAL A 105 7.46 -3.18 18.67
CA VAL A 105 8.76 -3.85 18.87
C VAL A 105 9.49 -3.26 20.07
N MET A 106 9.57 -1.93 20.19
CA MET A 106 10.27 -1.30 21.30
C MET A 106 9.59 -1.52 22.65
N VAL A 107 8.26 -1.68 22.68
CA VAL A 107 7.50 -1.97 23.91
C VAL A 107 7.66 -3.43 24.33
N TYR A 108 7.44 -4.38 23.41
CA TYR A 108 7.29 -5.79 23.76
C TYR A 108 8.53 -6.66 23.50
N ARG A 109 9.44 -6.19 22.65
CA ARG A 109 10.66 -6.90 22.23
C ARG A 109 11.84 -5.93 22.07
N PRO A 110 12.19 -5.13 23.11
CA PRO A 110 13.23 -4.10 23.02
C PRO A 110 14.62 -4.67 22.65
N GLU A 111 14.90 -5.93 22.96
CA GLU A 111 16.11 -6.64 22.53
C GLU A 111 16.22 -6.74 21.00
N SER A 112 15.09 -6.68 20.31
CA SER A 112 14.98 -6.70 18.84
C SER A 112 14.91 -5.28 18.24
N TRP A 113 15.52 -4.28 18.88
CA TRP A 113 15.53 -2.87 18.45
C TRP A 113 15.88 -2.64 16.97
N TRP A 114 16.73 -3.50 16.40
CA TRP A 114 17.11 -3.45 14.99
C TRP A 114 15.89 -3.60 14.06
N LEU A 115 14.88 -4.36 14.47
CA LEU A 115 13.63 -4.55 13.73
C LEU A 115 12.76 -3.29 13.78
N ALA A 116 12.81 -2.53 14.88
CA ALA A 116 12.14 -1.23 14.96
C ALA A 116 12.75 -0.24 13.96
N ILE A 117 14.09 -0.19 13.85
CA ILE A 117 14.76 0.61 12.81
C ILE A 117 14.38 0.13 11.42
N MET A 118 14.36 -1.18 11.18
CA MET A 118 13.90 -1.75 9.91
C MET A 118 12.48 -1.30 9.57
N ALA A 119 11.56 -1.32 10.54
CA ALA A 119 10.20 -0.84 10.36
C ALA A 119 10.18 0.66 10.01
N LEU A 120 10.94 1.51 10.71
CA LEU A 120 11.04 2.94 10.38
C LEU A 120 11.56 3.18 8.95
N VAL A 121 12.61 2.46 8.54
CA VAL A 121 13.13 2.52 7.17
C VAL A 121 12.07 2.06 6.16
N TYR A 122 11.35 0.98 6.46
CA TYR A 122 10.29 0.49 5.59
C TYR A 122 9.17 1.52 5.45
N GLY A 123 8.70 2.12 6.56
CA GLY A 123 7.72 3.20 6.53
C GLY A 123 8.18 4.39 5.68
N TRP A 124 9.43 4.82 5.83
CA TRP A 124 10.00 5.90 5.04
C TRP A 124 10.04 5.57 3.53
N VAL A 125 10.49 4.38 3.17
CA VAL A 125 10.55 3.91 1.78
C VAL A 125 9.16 3.82 1.17
N THR A 126 8.17 3.32 1.92
CA THR A 126 6.78 3.22 1.49
C THR A 126 6.20 4.61 1.18
N SER A 127 6.42 5.60 2.05
CA SER A 127 5.97 6.98 1.80
C SER A 127 6.61 7.61 0.56
N GLY A 128 7.93 7.44 0.39
CA GLY A 128 8.64 7.96 -0.78
C GLY A 128 8.17 7.31 -2.09
N GLN A 129 7.94 6.00 -2.05
CA GLN A 129 7.43 5.25 -3.20
C GLN A 129 5.99 5.65 -3.57
N PHE A 130 5.13 5.87 -2.56
CA PHE A 130 3.76 6.33 -2.77
C PHE A 130 3.71 7.68 -3.49
N MET A 131 4.47 8.67 -3.00
CA MET A 131 4.57 9.99 -3.64
C MET A 131 5.15 9.89 -5.06
N SER A 132 6.20 9.08 -5.25
CA SER A 132 6.79 8.87 -6.57
C SER A 132 5.80 8.29 -7.58
N GLN A 133 4.93 7.37 -7.15
CA GLN A 133 3.91 6.77 -8.00
C GLN A 133 2.87 7.81 -8.41
N ILE A 134 2.28 8.54 -7.45
CA ILE A 134 1.29 9.58 -7.74
C ILE A 134 1.86 10.61 -8.72
N LEU A 135 3.04 11.15 -8.43
CA LEU A 135 3.64 12.19 -9.26
C LEU A 135 3.96 11.68 -10.67
N ALA A 136 4.49 10.46 -10.79
CA ALA A 136 4.74 9.86 -12.08
C ALA A 136 3.44 9.63 -12.88
N GLU A 137 2.33 9.31 -12.22
CA GLU A 137 1.03 9.22 -12.88
C GLU A 137 0.55 10.57 -13.38
N GLN A 138 0.63 11.62 -12.55
CA GLN A 138 0.23 12.97 -12.94
C GLN A 138 1.04 13.48 -14.15
N PHE A 139 2.37 13.30 -14.15
CA PHE A 139 3.21 13.71 -15.27
C PHE A 139 2.93 12.92 -16.56
N VAL A 140 2.70 11.60 -16.47
CA VAL A 140 2.36 10.79 -17.65
C VAL A 140 0.99 11.18 -18.21
N ARG A 141 0.00 11.44 -17.34
CA ARG A 141 -1.33 11.93 -17.73
C ARG A 141 -1.21 13.30 -18.41
N ALA A 142 -0.44 14.23 -17.84
CA ALA A 142 -0.21 15.55 -18.41
C ALA A 142 0.49 15.50 -19.78
N ALA A 143 1.41 14.57 -19.97
CA ALA A 143 2.12 14.38 -21.24
C ALA A 143 1.30 13.63 -22.32
N GLY A 144 0.03 13.30 -22.07
CA GLY A 144 -0.86 12.61 -23.01
C GLY A 144 -0.41 11.19 -23.38
N ARG A 145 0.55 10.60 -22.66
CA ARG A 145 1.10 9.28 -22.97
C ARG A 145 0.25 8.18 -22.34
N LYS A 146 -0.07 7.14 -23.12
CA LYS A 146 -0.73 5.93 -22.59
C LYS A 146 0.22 5.21 -21.63
N GLN A 147 -0.22 4.97 -20.39
CA GLN A 147 0.50 4.10 -19.48
C GLN A 147 0.59 2.68 -20.05
N THR A 148 1.81 2.18 -20.26
CA THR A 148 2.03 0.79 -20.62
C THR A 148 1.83 -0.09 -19.38
N ARG A 149 0.72 -0.82 -19.33
CA ARG A 149 0.42 -1.80 -18.27
C ARG A 149 1.33 -3.02 -18.45
N GLY A 150 2.21 -3.28 -17.48
CA GLY A 150 3.11 -4.45 -17.50
C GLY A 150 2.38 -5.80 -17.48
N GLY A 151 2.98 -6.82 -18.10
CA GLY A 151 2.42 -8.18 -18.26
C GLY A 151 2.37 -9.05 -17.00
N ASN A 152 1.86 -10.28 -17.15
CA ASN A 152 1.54 -11.21 -16.06
C ASN A 152 2.75 -11.63 -15.22
N LEU A 153 3.92 -11.86 -15.83
CA LEU A 153 5.15 -12.28 -15.13
C LEU A 153 5.62 -11.23 -14.11
N ARG A 154 5.47 -9.95 -14.46
CA ARG A 154 5.80 -8.82 -13.56
C ARG A 154 4.89 -8.76 -12.33
N SER A 155 3.68 -9.34 -12.41
CA SER A 155 2.76 -9.38 -11.27
C SER A 155 3.16 -10.39 -10.19
N PHE A 156 3.82 -11.50 -10.56
CA PHE A 156 4.35 -12.49 -9.61
C PHE A 156 5.66 -12.02 -8.96
N VAL A 157 6.54 -11.38 -9.73
CA VAL A 157 7.80 -10.83 -9.19
C VAL A 157 7.55 -9.72 -8.17
N LEU A 158 6.48 -8.94 -8.35
CA LEU A 158 6.09 -7.87 -7.43
C LEU A 158 5.24 -8.37 -6.25
N LEU A 159 5.13 -9.68 -6.07
CA LEU A 159 4.32 -10.28 -5.03
C LEU A 159 4.68 -9.84 -3.60
N PRO A 160 5.97 -9.81 -3.24
CA PRO A 160 6.40 -9.36 -1.92
C PRO A 160 6.21 -7.86 -1.69
N THR A 161 5.86 -7.07 -2.72
CA THR A 161 5.63 -5.62 -2.59
C THR A 161 4.14 -5.26 -2.44
N ASP A 162 3.26 -6.26 -2.38
CA ASP A 162 1.82 -6.05 -2.27
C ASP A 162 1.41 -5.73 -0.82
N PRO A 163 0.63 -4.65 -0.60
CA PRO A 163 0.17 -4.30 0.73
C PRO A 163 -0.65 -5.41 1.41
N GLY A 164 -1.37 -6.24 0.64
CA GLY A 164 -2.11 -7.37 1.19
C GLY A 164 -1.20 -8.44 1.81
N VAL A 165 -0.04 -8.70 1.18
CA VAL A 165 0.97 -9.62 1.74
C VAL A 165 1.55 -9.07 3.02
N LEU A 166 1.82 -7.76 3.06
CA LEU A 166 2.25 -7.09 4.29
C LEU A 166 1.20 -7.23 5.39
N CYS A 167 -0.08 -6.97 5.11
CA CYS A 167 -1.15 -7.12 6.09
C CYS A 167 -1.20 -8.55 6.65
N TRP A 168 -1.23 -9.56 5.77
CA TRP A 168 -1.27 -10.97 6.20
C TRP A 168 -0.01 -11.42 6.95
N SER A 169 1.14 -10.78 6.72
CA SER A 169 2.37 -11.10 7.47
C SER A 169 2.21 -10.89 8.98
N PHE A 170 1.34 -9.96 9.40
CA PHE A 170 1.08 -9.70 10.83
C PHE A 170 0.34 -10.84 11.54
N VAL A 171 -0.25 -11.80 10.84
CA VAL A 171 -0.73 -13.05 11.48
C VAL A 171 0.41 -13.76 12.21
N LEU A 172 1.65 -13.59 11.74
CA LEU A 172 2.82 -14.17 12.37
C LEU A 172 3.34 -13.37 13.58
N TRP A 173 2.79 -12.18 13.89
CA TRP A 173 3.29 -11.26 14.94
C TRP A 173 3.59 -11.96 16.28
N GLY A 174 2.67 -12.83 16.70
CA GLY A 174 2.76 -13.60 17.93
C GLY A 174 3.85 -14.67 17.96
N PHE A 175 4.38 -15.07 16.82
CA PHE A 175 5.34 -16.18 16.71
C PHE A 175 6.81 -15.72 16.85
N GLY A 176 7.08 -14.42 16.97
CA GLY A 176 8.44 -13.92 17.15
C GLY A 176 9.29 -14.05 15.89
N VAL A 177 10.27 -14.96 15.90
CA VAL A 177 11.28 -15.11 14.82
C VAL A 177 10.67 -15.24 13.42
N PRO A 178 9.62 -16.05 13.17
CA PRO A 178 9.01 -16.15 11.84
C PRO A 178 8.50 -14.81 11.30
N PHE A 179 7.89 -13.98 12.15
CA PHE A 179 7.48 -12.63 11.78
C PHE A 179 8.68 -11.75 11.46
N MET A 180 9.71 -11.76 12.32
CA MET A 180 10.89 -10.92 12.13
C MET A 180 11.57 -11.21 10.79
N VAL A 181 11.74 -12.49 10.45
CA VAL A 181 12.34 -12.92 9.17
C VAL A 181 11.47 -12.51 7.99
N LEU A 182 10.17 -12.79 8.03
CA LEU A 182 9.26 -12.44 6.94
C LEU A 182 9.17 -10.93 6.73
N TYR A 183 8.96 -10.17 7.81
CA TYR A 183 8.85 -8.72 7.76
C TYR A 183 10.13 -8.06 7.23
N THR A 184 11.30 -8.54 7.69
CA THR A 184 12.60 -8.07 7.20
C THR A 184 12.78 -8.38 5.72
N PHE A 185 12.40 -9.58 5.27
CA PHE A 185 12.44 -9.95 3.87
C PHE A 185 11.57 -9.01 3.02
N LEU A 186 10.33 -8.74 3.44
CA LEU A 186 9.43 -7.79 2.76
C LEU A 186 10.03 -6.37 2.72
N ALA A 187 10.62 -5.91 3.82
CA ALA A 187 11.29 -4.61 3.90
C ALA A 187 12.45 -4.50 2.90
N VAL A 188 13.33 -5.49 2.85
CA VAL A 188 14.47 -5.52 1.91
C VAL A 188 13.98 -5.52 0.46
N VAL A 189 12.96 -6.31 0.14
CA VAL A 189 12.38 -6.32 -1.22
C VAL A 189 11.75 -4.97 -1.55
N ALA A 190 11.07 -4.32 -0.61
CA ALA A 190 10.49 -2.99 -0.80
C ALA A 190 11.56 -1.92 -1.04
N VAL A 191 12.66 -1.92 -0.27
CA VAL A 191 13.81 -1.03 -0.45
C VAL A 191 14.43 -1.23 -1.84
N ALA A 192 14.69 -2.48 -2.23
CA ALA A 192 15.25 -2.79 -3.54
C ALA A 192 14.32 -2.35 -4.68
N HIS A 193 13.03 -2.66 -4.56
CA HIS A 193 12.02 -2.27 -5.55
C HIS A 193 11.88 -0.76 -5.67
N SER A 194 11.80 -0.04 -4.55
CA SER A 194 11.72 1.43 -4.53
C SER A 194 12.95 2.05 -5.19
N SER A 195 14.15 1.57 -4.85
CA SER A 195 15.40 2.04 -5.44
C SER A 195 15.43 1.88 -6.97
N ILE A 196 15.01 0.71 -7.48
CA ILE A 196 14.95 0.45 -8.93
C ILE A 196 13.87 1.32 -9.59
N SER A 197 12.69 1.43 -8.94
CA SER A 197 11.56 2.24 -9.42
C SER A 197 11.93 3.71 -9.55
N LEU A 198 12.52 4.31 -8.51
CA LEU A 198 12.94 5.71 -8.49
C LEU A 198 13.99 6.00 -9.57
N ARG A 199 15.03 5.16 -9.68
CA ARG A 199 16.07 5.31 -10.72
C ARG A 199 15.48 5.27 -12.12
N ARG A 200 14.56 4.32 -12.37
CA ARG A 200 13.88 4.22 -13.66
C ARG A 200 13.05 5.46 -13.95
N ARG A 201 12.21 5.90 -13.01
CA ARG A 201 11.34 7.07 -13.19
C ARG A 201 12.14 8.35 -13.43
N PHE A 202 13.24 8.54 -12.71
CA PHE A 202 14.13 9.66 -12.92
C PHE A 202 14.73 9.67 -14.33
N ARG A 203 15.14 8.50 -14.85
CA ARG A 203 15.62 8.36 -16.23
C ARG A 203 14.53 8.65 -17.26
N ASP A 204 13.31 8.16 -17.04
CA ASP A 204 12.18 8.37 -17.94
C ASP A 204 11.81 9.87 -18.03
N LEU A 205 11.83 10.59 -16.90
CA LEU A 205 11.57 12.03 -16.85
C LEU A 205 12.69 12.83 -17.53
N ARG A 206 13.96 12.49 -17.29
CA ARG A 206 15.07 13.13 -18.02
C ARG A 206 14.99 12.95 -19.54
N ALA A 207 14.53 11.80 -20.00
CA ALA A 207 14.33 11.56 -21.43
C ALA A 207 13.17 12.39 -22.00
N LEU A 208 12.11 12.63 -21.21
CA LEU A 208 11.02 13.53 -21.58
C LEU A 208 11.50 14.97 -21.71
N ASP A 209 12.28 15.47 -20.74
CA ASP A 209 12.85 16.82 -20.78
C ASP A 209 13.75 17.04 -22.00
N ALA A 210 14.58 16.05 -22.33
CA ALA A 210 15.45 16.11 -23.50
C ALA A 210 14.67 16.16 -24.82
N ALA A 211 13.57 15.41 -24.92
CA ALA A 211 12.71 15.41 -26.11
C ALA A 211 11.94 16.73 -26.27
N ALA A 212 11.46 17.33 -25.17
CA ALA A 212 10.80 18.63 -25.19
C ALA A 212 11.72 19.73 -25.74
N LYS A 213 12.97 19.80 -25.25
CA LYS A 213 13.97 20.76 -25.73
C LYS A 213 14.31 20.61 -27.22
N GLN A 214 14.33 19.38 -27.74
CA GLN A 214 14.57 19.13 -29.17
C GLN A 214 13.38 19.53 -30.05
N GLY A 215 12.15 19.45 -29.53
CA GLY A 215 10.95 19.91 -30.22
C GLY A 215 10.90 21.43 -30.34
N GLU A 216 11.22 22.15 -29.26
CA GLU A 216 11.29 23.62 -29.26
C GLU A 216 12.38 24.17 -30.17
N SER A 217 13.53 23.51 -30.28
CA SER A 217 14.62 23.95 -31.17
C SER A 217 14.33 23.72 -32.67
N ARG A 218 13.26 23.00 -33.02
CA ARG A 218 12.86 22.69 -34.41
C ARG A 218 11.63 23.47 -34.86
N ALA A 219 10.96 24.18 -33.96
CA ALA A 219 9.84 25.07 -34.23
C ALA A 219 10.34 26.50 -34.43
#